data_AF-A0A6F8Y0X5-F1
#
_entry.id   AF-A0A6F8Y0X5-F1
#
_cell.length_a   1.000
_cell.length_b   1.000
_cell.length_c   1.000
_cell.angle_alpha   90.00
_cell.angle_beta   90.00
_cell.angle_gamma   90.00
#
_symmetry.space_group_name_H-M   'P 1'
#
loop_
_entity.id
_entity.type
_entity.pdbx_description
1 polymer ?
#
loop_
_entity_poly.entity_id
_entity_poly.type
_entity_poly.pdbx_seq_one_letter_code
_entity_poly.pdbx_strand_id
1 'polypeptide(L)'
;MRALFIAAAALSLLFGYIGLHQYMGESARFTDVLYNALQLFVLGSPMTDDGGPYPIPLEIARFAAPGVTFYALVEALRLVFASEAERLRARRARNHVVICGLGPVATTLSRQLRAAGHTVVHITDSPSQAIGRGRRSLLCVVGDARNPDVLRAAGVAHANAVYACAEDSATNTAIALAAGRRQRGERPLAVYAQVQDPELCLALQARHLGTTEPPAIRLDFFNVDDLAARHLLAKEPIVPPLDRPPRFLVVGATAFGRAIIVELARQWRVLAPAVMWRVEVAVVDDMATQVIDELGFRYPFLNKVCDLRPYDGDLLTVLAGPDAPEVPDRVFICDDDEQVALKTALIADRLWRGGPGTVIVRQDQLATLQAAFDGARDERLFDEVSGTLRLFGVVDAACDPGLIRDDLGERLARVVHETYLVARQRRGEGPDETPSIAPWQRLPDRYKVENRAQAADIGRKLRAIECVLAPRVAAGGEHTFTSQDVTRLAIMEHERWLSARLREGWRFAEELDDDRMLHPGIRRWDDLPDSMRTVNSDAIRELPGMLADYGFRIVRMREGS
;
A
#
# COMPACT_ATOMS: atom_id res chain seq x y z
N MET A 1 -24.43 29.91 11.34
CA MET A 1 -24.22 29.78 12.80
C MET A 1 -23.38 30.92 13.37
N ARG A 2 -22.11 31.15 12.94
CA ARG A 2 -21.28 32.26 13.45
C ARG A 2 -21.91 33.66 13.29
N ALA A 3 -22.47 33.97 12.12
CA ALA A 3 -23.14 35.27 11.88
C ALA A 3 -24.39 35.47 12.76
N LEU A 4 -25.16 34.41 13.02
CA LEU A 4 -26.34 34.45 13.89
C LEU A 4 -25.96 34.67 15.36
N PHE A 5 -24.86 34.04 15.83
CA PHE A 5 -24.32 34.26 17.16
C PHE A 5 -23.82 35.69 17.36
N ILE A 6 -23.08 36.24 16.38
CA ILE A 6 -22.60 37.63 16.42
C ILE A 6 -23.79 38.61 16.42
N ALA A 7 -24.81 38.35 15.60
CA ALA A 7 -26.04 39.14 15.57
C ALA A 7 -26.80 39.08 16.91
N ALA A 8 -26.92 37.90 17.52
CA ALA A 8 -27.56 37.75 18.82
C ALA A 8 -26.79 38.47 19.94
N ALA A 9 -25.46 38.41 19.93
CA ALA A 9 -24.60 39.14 20.87
C ALA A 9 -24.76 40.66 20.71
N ALA A 10 -24.73 41.15 19.47
CA ALA A 10 -24.89 42.57 19.15
C ALA A 10 -26.29 43.08 19.51
N LEU A 11 -27.35 42.32 19.23
CA LEU A 11 -28.73 42.64 19.60
C LEU A 11 -28.93 42.64 21.11
N SER A 12 -28.33 41.69 21.83
CA SER A 12 -28.39 41.64 23.29
C SER A 12 -27.70 42.85 23.92
N LEU A 13 -26.55 43.26 23.38
CA LEU A 13 -25.83 44.46 23.81
C LEU A 13 -26.61 45.74 23.49
N LEU A 14 -27.20 45.82 22.29
CA LEU A 14 -28.00 46.98 21.85
C LEU A 14 -29.26 47.14 22.71
N PHE A 15 -30.00 46.06 22.95
CA PHE A 15 -31.18 46.09 23.82
C PHE A 15 -30.81 46.36 25.28
N GLY A 16 -29.67 45.85 25.76
CA GLY A 16 -29.13 46.19 27.08
C GLY A 16 -28.81 47.69 27.19
N TYR A 17 -28.15 48.26 26.18
CA TYR A 17 -27.82 49.68 26.13
C TYR A 17 -29.07 50.57 26.07
N ILE A 18 -30.01 50.29 25.16
CA ILE A 18 -31.27 51.04 25.04
C ILE A 18 -32.07 50.94 26.33
N GLY A 19 -32.18 49.74 26.90
CA GLY A 19 -32.94 49.47 28.12
C GLY A 19 -32.35 50.17 29.35
N LEU A 20 -31.02 50.15 29.52
CA LEU A 20 -30.33 50.85 30.62
C LEU A 20 -30.36 52.37 30.45
N HIS A 21 -30.24 52.88 29.22
CA HIS A 21 -30.37 54.31 28.96
C HIS A 21 -31.79 54.81 29.29
N GLN A 22 -32.82 54.02 28.98
CA GLN A 22 -34.21 54.31 29.35
C GLN A 22 -34.44 54.23 30.88
N TYR A 23 -33.77 53.28 31.54
CA TYR A 23 -33.88 53.07 32.98
C TYR A 23 -33.15 54.14 33.82
N MET A 24 -31.98 54.61 33.36
CA MET A 24 -31.13 55.57 34.09
C MET A 24 -31.49 57.05 33.86
N GLY A 25 -32.33 57.36 32.86
CA GLY A 25 -32.82 58.72 32.58
C GLY A 25 -31.70 59.73 32.28
N GLU A 26 -31.87 61.00 32.71
CA GLU A 26 -30.92 62.10 32.44
C GLU A 26 -29.55 61.93 33.12
N SER A 27 -29.46 61.04 34.11
CA SER A 27 -28.24 60.68 34.84
C SER A 27 -27.34 59.68 34.09
N ALA A 28 -27.78 59.19 32.92
CA ALA A 28 -27.10 58.16 32.16
C ALA A 28 -25.85 58.69 31.42
N ARG A 29 -24.65 58.45 31.96
CA ARG A 29 -23.42 58.64 31.19
C ARG A 29 -23.21 57.46 30.24
N PHE A 30 -22.78 57.75 29.01
CA PHE A 30 -22.51 56.73 27.99
C PHE A 30 -21.64 55.57 28.49
N THR A 31 -20.56 55.89 29.21
CA THR A 31 -19.61 54.90 29.76
C THR A 31 -20.26 53.98 30.78
N ASP A 32 -21.17 54.53 31.60
CA ASP A 32 -21.80 53.80 32.70
C ASP A 32 -22.90 52.88 32.15
N VAL A 33 -23.67 53.34 31.16
CA VAL A 33 -24.66 52.51 30.45
C VAL A 33 -23.96 51.35 29.72
N LEU A 34 -22.86 51.62 29.03
CA LEU A 34 -22.11 50.59 28.31
C LEU A 34 -21.49 49.56 29.27
N TYR A 35 -20.92 50.02 30.39
CA TYR A 35 -20.35 49.14 31.42
C TYR A 35 -21.42 48.22 32.01
N ASN A 36 -22.58 48.76 32.41
CA ASN A 36 -23.69 47.98 32.96
C ASN A 36 -24.30 47.02 31.91
N ALA A 37 -24.37 47.43 30.63
CA ALA A 37 -24.85 46.57 29.55
C ALA A 37 -23.91 45.37 29.30
N LEU A 38 -22.60 45.56 29.44
CA LEU A 38 -21.62 44.48 29.41
C LEU A 38 -21.74 43.56 30.64
N GLN A 39 -22.06 44.12 31.80
CA GLN A 39 -22.21 43.35 33.04
C GLN A 39 -23.32 42.29 32.96
N LEU A 40 -24.39 42.57 32.19
CA LEU A 40 -25.48 41.60 31.91
C LEU A 40 -24.97 40.28 31.33
N PHE A 41 -23.85 40.26 30.61
CA PHE A 41 -23.27 39.03 30.07
C PHE A 41 -22.66 38.10 31.14
N VAL A 42 -22.34 38.64 32.32
CA VAL A 42 -21.68 37.93 33.43
C VAL A 42 -22.69 37.60 34.55
N LEU A 43 -24.00 37.67 34.27
CA LEU A 43 -25.08 37.45 35.26
C LEU A 43 -25.03 38.41 36.46
N GLY A 44 -24.35 39.54 36.33
CA GLY A 44 -24.27 40.57 37.37
C GLY A 44 -24.77 41.90 36.85
N SER A 45 -25.73 42.52 37.54
CA SER A 45 -26.01 43.93 37.36
C SER A 45 -26.59 44.48 38.67
N PRO A 46 -25.76 45.15 39.50
CA PRO A 46 -26.17 45.73 40.77
C PRO A 46 -27.38 46.64 40.66
N MET A 47 -27.57 47.25 39.48
CA MET A 47 -28.68 48.16 39.16
C MET A 47 -30.03 47.44 38.93
N THR A 48 -30.00 46.13 38.72
CA THR A 48 -31.21 45.31 38.54
C THR A 48 -31.56 44.49 39.79
N ASP A 49 -30.76 44.54 40.84
CA ASP A 49 -30.97 43.78 42.07
C ASP A 49 -32.13 44.34 42.92
N ASP A 50 -32.43 45.63 42.78
CA ASP A 50 -33.48 46.34 43.55
C ASP A 50 -34.92 46.03 43.11
N GLY A 51 -35.11 45.24 42.04
CA GLY A 51 -36.42 44.78 41.57
C GLY A 51 -37.34 45.90 41.06
N GLY A 52 -37.61 45.94 39.75
CA GLY A 52 -38.54 46.93 39.18
C GLY A 52 -39.28 46.43 37.94
N PRO A 53 -40.27 47.20 37.44
CA PRO A 53 -40.69 47.07 36.06
C PRO A 53 -39.57 47.62 35.18
N TYR A 54 -38.90 46.74 34.44
CA TYR A 54 -37.84 47.14 33.52
C TYR A 54 -38.43 47.48 32.15
N PRO A 55 -37.80 48.39 31.38
CA PRO A 55 -38.13 48.56 29.97
C PRO A 55 -37.99 47.23 29.22
N ILE A 56 -38.92 46.94 28.31
CA ILE A 56 -38.94 45.69 27.51
C ILE A 56 -37.56 45.36 26.89
N PRO A 57 -36.80 46.31 26.32
CA PRO A 57 -35.45 46.02 25.81
C PRO A 57 -34.50 45.48 26.89
N LEU A 58 -34.59 46.00 28.11
CA LEU A 58 -33.76 45.54 29.24
C LEU A 58 -34.18 44.14 29.70
N GLU A 59 -35.48 43.83 29.75
CA GLU A 59 -35.95 42.48 30.09
C GLU A 59 -35.44 41.43 29.10
N ILE A 60 -35.49 41.73 27.80
CA ILE A 60 -34.96 40.86 26.76
C ILE A 60 -33.45 40.66 26.94
N ALA A 61 -32.70 41.75 27.13
CA ALA A 61 -31.25 41.70 27.31
C ALA A 61 -30.82 40.92 28.56
N ARG A 62 -31.58 41.03 29.67
CA ARG A 62 -31.29 40.35 30.94
C ARG A 62 -31.23 38.83 30.82
N PHE A 63 -32.00 38.24 29.89
CA PHE A 63 -31.97 36.80 29.63
C PHE A 63 -31.13 36.46 28.39
N ALA A 64 -31.15 37.30 27.36
CA ALA A 64 -30.41 37.04 26.13
C ALA A 64 -28.89 37.14 26.32
N ALA A 65 -28.39 38.12 27.07
CA ALA A 65 -26.95 38.31 27.28
C ALA A 65 -26.29 37.14 28.04
N PRO A 66 -26.81 36.67 29.20
CA PRO A 66 -26.32 35.42 29.81
C PRO A 66 -26.46 34.20 28.90
N GLY A 67 -27.55 34.11 28.12
CA GLY A 67 -27.75 33.03 27.16
C GLY A 67 -26.67 32.97 26.08
N VAL A 68 -26.23 34.13 25.57
CA VAL A 68 -25.12 34.25 24.62
C VAL A 68 -23.79 33.82 25.27
N THR A 69 -23.51 34.26 26.50
CA THR A 69 -22.30 33.84 27.25
C THR A 69 -22.30 32.34 27.52
N PHE A 70 -23.44 31.78 27.95
CA PHE A 70 -23.58 30.35 28.19
C PHE A 70 -23.40 29.53 26.91
N TYR A 71 -23.99 29.97 25.79
CA TYR A 71 -23.78 29.33 24.50
C TYR A 71 -22.31 29.38 24.07
N ALA A 72 -21.64 30.53 24.25
CA ALA A 72 -20.22 30.69 23.95
C ALA A 72 -19.35 29.74 24.80
N LEU A 73 -19.68 29.61 26.09
CA LEU A 73 -19.01 28.67 27.00
C LEU A 73 -19.24 27.22 26.55
N VAL A 74 -20.46 26.84 26.21
CA VAL A 74 -20.78 25.49 25.71
C VAL A 74 -20.06 25.20 24.40
N GLU A 75 -19.99 26.15 23.47
CA GLU A 75 -19.23 25.99 22.23
C GLU A 75 -17.72 25.87 22.48
N ALA A 76 -17.16 26.68 23.37
CA ALA A 76 -15.77 26.57 23.78
C ALA A 76 -15.47 25.19 24.41
N LEU A 77 -16.36 24.72 25.30
CA LEU A 77 -16.28 23.42 25.93
C LEU A 77 -16.35 22.29 24.89
N ARG A 78 -17.30 22.37 23.95
CA ARG A 78 -17.43 21.39 22.85
C ARG A 78 -16.17 21.32 22.00
N LEU A 79 -15.55 22.45 21.67
CA LEU A 79 -14.31 22.48 20.90
C LEU A 79 -13.15 21.81 21.65
N VAL A 80 -13.04 22.03 22.96
CA VAL A 80 -12.00 21.42 23.81
C VAL A 80 -12.23 19.91 23.96
N PHE A 81 -13.47 19.46 24.19
CA PHE A 81 -13.77 18.04 24.39
C PHE A 81 -14.00 17.24 23.10
N ALA A 82 -14.17 17.88 21.95
CA ALA A 82 -14.36 17.19 20.67
C ALA A 82 -13.18 16.26 20.34
N SER A 83 -11.96 16.72 20.57
CA SER A 83 -10.73 15.94 20.33
C SER A 83 -10.62 14.73 21.25
N GLU A 84 -10.95 14.87 22.53
CA GLU A 84 -10.96 13.77 23.49
C GLU A 84 -12.10 12.77 23.22
N ALA A 85 -13.26 13.25 22.79
CA ALA A 85 -14.37 12.39 22.38
C ALA A 85 -14.03 11.58 21.12
N GLU A 86 -13.34 12.19 20.14
CA GLU A 86 -12.85 11.50 18.95
C GLU A 86 -11.78 10.45 19.29
N ARG A 87 -10.82 10.79 20.16
CA ARG A 87 -9.82 9.84 20.69
C ARG A 87 -10.49 8.65 21.38
N LEU A 88 -11.52 8.89 22.19
CA LEU A 88 -12.24 7.82 22.87
C LEU A 88 -13.04 6.93 21.90
N ARG A 89 -13.68 7.52 20.88
CA ARG A 89 -14.37 6.78 19.81
C ARG A 89 -13.38 5.94 18.99
N ALA A 90 -12.25 6.51 18.61
CA ALA A 90 -11.18 5.81 17.91
C ALA A 90 -10.63 4.65 18.73
N ARG A 91 -10.34 4.87 20.01
CA ARG A 91 -9.85 3.83 20.93
C ARG A 91 -10.82 2.68 21.12
N ARG A 92 -12.13 2.94 21.09
CA ARG A 92 -13.20 1.94 21.22
C ARG A 92 -13.63 1.32 19.90
N ALA A 93 -13.14 1.82 18.76
CA ALA A 93 -13.41 1.23 17.47
C ALA A 93 -12.87 -0.20 17.40
N ARG A 94 -13.56 -1.05 16.64
CA ARG A 94 -13.20 -2.45 16.39
C ARG A 94 -13.36 -2.75 14.92
N ASN A 95 -12.63 -3.75 14.43
CA ASN A 95 -12.66 -4.14 13.02
C ASN A 95 -12.37 -2.97 12.06
N HIS A 96 -11.54 -2.03 12.51
CA HIS A 96 -11.16 -0.83 11.76
C HIS A 96 -9.74 -0.94 11.24
N VAL A 97 -9.41 -0.04 10.33
CA VAL A 97 -8.07 0.16 9.80
C VAL A 97 -7.52 1.47 10.33
N VAL A 98 -6.25 1.48 10.73
CA VAL A 98 -5.52 2.69 11.09
C VAL A 98 -4.62 3.08 9.92
N ILE A 99 -4.70 4.33 9.49
CA ILE A 99 -3.81 4.90 8.46
C ILE A 99 -3.03 6.05 9.11
N CYS A 100 -1.72 6.01 9.01
CA CYS A 100 -0.84 7.05 9.52
C CYS A 100 -0.36 7.92 8.36
N GLY A 101 -0.45 9.23 8.50
CA GLY A 101 -0.14 10.20 7.45
C GLY A 101 -1.37 10.73 6.72
N LEU A 102 -1.19 11.83 5.98
CA LEU A 102 -2.27 12.51 5.25
C LEU A 102 -1.97 12.79 3.78
N GLY A 103 -0.82 12.31 3.27
CA GLY A 103 -0.41 12.46 1.87
C GLY A 103 -1.29 11.71 0.87
N PRO A 104 -0.95 11.78 -0.43
CA PRO A 104 -1.76 11.20 -1.53
C PRO A 104 -2.08 9.72 -1.36
N VAL A 105 -1.11 8.93 -0.88
CA VAL A 105 -1.30 7.49 -0.62
C VAL A 105 -2.30 7.28 0.51
N ALA A 106 -2.15 7.99 1.63
CA ALA A 106 -3.04 7.87 2.78
C ALA A 106 -4.48 8.30 2.47
N THR A 107 -4.67 9.36 1.68
CA THR A 107 -5.99 9.84 1.25
C THR A 107 -6.67 8.86 0.31
N THR A 108 -5.96 8.40 -0.72
CA THR A 108 -6.48 7.47 -1.71
C THR A 108 -6.82 6.13 -1.06
N LEU A 109 -5.91 5.56 -0.27
CA LEU A 109 -6.16 4.32 0.47
C LEU A 109 -7.36 4.46 1.41
N SER A 110 -7.48 5.59 2.11
CA SER A 110 -8.64 5.87 2.96
C SER A 110 -9.94 5.89 2.16
N ARG A 111 -9.96 6.48 0.96
CA ARG A 111 -11.15 6.52 0.11
C ARG A 111 -11.52 5.12 -0.37
N GLN A 112 -10.56 4.34 -0.85
CA GLN A 112 -10.80 2.99 -1.36
C GLN A 112 -11.26 2.02 -0.27
N LEU A 113 -10.63 2.03 0.91
CA LEU A 113 -11.05 1.22 2.06
C LEU A 113 -12.48 1.54 2.50
N ARG A 114 -12.85 2.83 2.49
CA ARG A 114 -14.20 3.26 2.86
C ARG A 114 -15.24 2.88 1.80
N ALA A 115 -14.89 2.98 0.53
CA ALA A 115 -15.74 2.49 -0.57
C ALA A 115 -15.99 0.98 -0.44
N ALA A 116 -15.01 0.22 0.07
CA ALA A 116 -15.14 -1.20 0.40
C ALA A 116 -15.85 -1.48 1.75
N GLY A 117 -16.37 -0.45 2.44
CA GLY A 117 -17.14 -0.60 3.68
C GLY A 117 -16.31 -0.67 4.97
N HIS A 118 -14.99 -0.44 4.92
CA HIS A 118 -14.15 -0.45 6.12
C HIS A 118 -14.25 0.86 6.93
N THR A 119 -14.23 0.74 8.26
CA THR A 119 -14.04 1.88 9.16
C THR A 119 -12.56 2.28 9.18
N VAL A 120 -12.27 3.57 9.00
CA VAL A 120 -10.89 4.09 8.92
C VAL A 120 -10.65 5.13 10.01
N VAL A 121 -9.53 4.97 10.71
CA VAL A 121 -8.99 5.92 11.70
C VAL A 121 -7.68 6.50 11.16
N HIS A 122 -7.59 7.82 11.05
CA HIS A 122 -6.36 8.51 10.64
C HIS A 122 -5.52 8.94 11.85
N ILE A 123 -4.21 8.83 11.75
CA ILE A 123 -3.26 9.47 12.67
C ILE A 123 -2.49 10.54 11.91
N THR A 124 -2.43 11.74 12.48
CA THR A 124 -1.70 12.88 11.92
C THR A 124 -1.00 13.67 13.02
N ASP A 125 0.17 14.21 12.74
CA ASP A 125 0.86 15.14 13.62
C ASP A 125 0.31 16.57 13.55
N SER A 126 -0.54 16.86 12.56
CA SER A 126 -0.97 18.21 12.18
C SER A 126 -2.46 18.45 12.46
N PRO A 127 -2.82 19.22 13.51
CA PRO A 127 -4.22 19.47 13.89
C PRO A 127 -5.03 20.20 12.80
N SER A 128 -4.40 21.12 12.07
CA SER A 128 -5.05 21.92 11.01
C SER A 128 -5.55 21.05 9.84
N GLN A 129 -4.79 20.01 9.48
CA GLN A 129 -5.14 19.08 8.42
C GLN A 129 -6.23 18.07 8.86
N ALA A 130 -6.33 17.78 10.17
CA ALA A 130 -7.43 16.99 10.73
C ALA A 130 -8.78 17.73 10.64
N ILE A 131 -8.77 19.04 10.93
CA ILE A 131 -9.99 19.88 10.98
C ILE A 131 -10.62 20.07 9.60
N GLY A 132 -9.81 20.14 8.52
CA GLY A 132 -10.30 20.29 7.14
C GLY A 132 -11.08 19.07 6.60
N ARG A 133 -10.92 17.89 7.21
CA ARG A 133 -11.53 16.63 6.75
C ARG A 133 -12.80 16.24 7.53
N GLY A 134 -13.32 17.15 8.36
CA GLY A 134 -14.51 17.00 9.20
C GLY A 134 -15.85 16.83 8.48
N ARG A 135 -15.96 15.88 7.54
CA ARG A 135 -17.25 15.37 7.04
C ARG A 135 -17.60 14.08 7.77
N ARG A 136 -18.21 14.21 8.96
CA ARG A 136 -19.10 13.26 9.69
C ARG A 136 -18.71 11.76 9.81
N SER A 137 -17.53 11.32 9.34
CA SER A 137 -17.24 9.89 9.11
C SER A 137 -15.77 9.49 9.15
N LEU A 138 -14.85 10.43 9.36
CA LEU A 138 -13.42 10.15 9.53
C LEU A 138 -13.06 10.34 11.00
N LEU A 139 -12.66 9.26 11.67
CA LEU A 139 -12.05 9.34 12.99
C LEU A 139 -10.60 9.77 12.80
N CYS A 140 -10.17 10.80 13.51
CA CYS A 140 -8.79 11.29 13.44
C CYS A 140 -8.20 11.40 14.84
N VAL A 141 -6.95 10.97 14.98
CA VAL A 141 -6.17 11.09 16.21
C VAL A 141 -4.97 11.97 15.90
N VAL A 142 -4.91 13.11 16.58
CA VAL A 142 -3.77 14.03 16.46
C VAL A 142 -2.64 13.58 17.40
N GLY A 143 -1.46 13.35 16.84
CA GLY A 143 -0.23 12.96 17.53
C GLY A 143 0.76 12.26 16.59
N ASP A 144 2.00 12.11 17.06
CA ASP A 144 3.04 11.38 16.35
C ASP A 144 2.78 9.86 16.39
N ALA A 145 2.57 9.24 15.23
CA ALA A 145 2.30 7.81 15.10
C ALA A 145 3.48 6.91 15.51
N ARG A 146 4.69 7.46 15.67
CA ARG A 146 5.86 6.75 16.24
C ARG A 146 5.71 6.52 17.74
N ASN A 147 4.85 7.30 18.41
CA ASN A 147 4.57 7.14 19.82
C ASN A 147 3.54 6.02 20.06
N PRO A 148 3.88 4.96 20.83
CA PRO A 148 2.93 3.90 21.18
C PRO A 148 1.65 4.37 21.89
N ASP A 149 1.69 5.49 22.63
CA ASP A 149 0.50 6.09 23.25
C ASP A 149 -0.52 6.57 22.21
N VAL A 150 -0.05 7.17 21.12
CA VAL A 150 -0.89 7.67 20.02
C VAL A 150 -1.51 6.50 19.26
N LEU A 151 -0.73 5.47 18.99
CA LEU A 151 -1.23 4.21 18.40
C LEU A 151 -2.29 3.55 19.29
N ARG A 152 -2.11 3.56 20.62
CA ARG A 152 -3.11 3.08 21.57
C ARG A 152 -4.37 3.95 21.56
N ALA A 153 -4.25 5.27 21.46
CA ALA A 153 -5.39 6.18 21.33
C ALA A 153 -6.16 5.96 20.02
N ALA A 154 -5.48 5.56 18.94
CA ALA A 154 -6.10 5.17 17.68
C ALA A 154 -6.73 3.76 17.68
N GLY A 155 -6.68 3.05 18.81
CA GLY A 155 -7.29 1.73 18.93
C GLY A 155 -6.53 0.62 18.19
N VAL A 156 -5.22 0.76 17.97
CA VAL A 156 -4.39 -0.24 17.25
C VAL A 156 -4.52 -1.65 17.84
N ALA A 157 -4.85 -1.81 19.12
CA ALA A 157 -5.09 -3.11 19.74
C ALA A 157 -6.27 -3.90 19.12
N HIS A 158 -7.28 -3.20 18.58
CA HIS A 158 -8.47 -3.80 17.96
C HIS A 158 -8.53 -3.60 16.44
N ALA A 159 -7.50 -2.98 15.87
CA ALA A 159 -7.39 -2.76 14.43
C ALA A 159 -7.06 -4.08 13.71
N ASN A 160 -7.57 -4.20 12.48
CA ASN A 160 -7.25 -5.32 11.59
C ASN A 160 -5.94 -5.06 10.84
N ALA A 161 -5.68 -3.80 10.50
CA ALA A 161 -4.48 -3.39 9.80
C ALA A 161 -4.03 -1.98 10.21
N VAL A 162 -2.72 -1.73 10.14
CA VAL A 162 -2.11 -0.40 10.20
C VAL A 162 -1.36 -0.16 8.89
N TYR A 163 -1.64 0.97 8.24
CA TYR A 163 -0.89 1.43 7.08
C TYR A 163 -0.08 2.66 7.47
N ALA A 164 1.24 2.59 7.35
CA ALA A 164 2.14 3.71 7.57
C ALA A 164 2.47 4.35 6.21
N CYS A 165 1.81 5.48 5.94
CA CYS A 165 1.87 6.24 4.69
C CYS A 165 2.15 7.73 4.97
N ALA A 166 3.06 8.00 5.92
CA ALA A 166 3.67 9.30 6.13
C ALA A 166 4.61 9.67 4.97
N GLU A 167 5.06 10.91 4.94
CA GLU A 167 5.81 11.49 3.82
C GLU A 167 7.16 10.81 3.56
N ASP A 168 7.81 10.28 4.59
CA ASP A 168 9.12 9.65 4.47
C ASP A 168 9.15 8.18 4.93
N SER A 169 10.02 7.40 4.29
CA SER A 169 10.14 5.96 4.52
C SER A 169 10.67 5.59 5.91
N ALA A 170 11.48 6.45 6.53
CA ALA A 170 12.05 6.21 7.85
C ALA A 170 10.97 6.33 8.94
N THR A 171 10.11 7.34 8.84
CA THR A 171 8.92 7.50 9.69
C THR A 171 7.97 6.33 9.51
N ASN A 172 7.71 5.88 8.28
CA ASN A 172 6.86 4.71 8.03
C ASN A 172 7.40 3.44 8.68
N THR A 173 8.71 3.22 8.59
CA THR A 173 9.39 2.10 9.26
C THR A 173 9.30 2.22 10.78
N ALA A 174 9.50 3.42 11.35
CA ALA A 174 9.40 3.66 12.78
C ALA A 174 7.97 3.43 13.31
N ILE A 175 6.94 3.85 12.57
CA ILE A 175 5.53 3.58 12.88
C ILE A 175 5.26 2.08 12.87
N ALA A 176 5.76 1.37 11.86
CA ALA A 176 5.59 -0.08 11.77
C ALA A 176 6.23 -0.82 12.96
N LEU A 177 7.44 -0.41 13.37
CA LEU A 177 8.10 -0.95 14.56
C LEU A 177 7.37 -0.59 15.86
N ALA A 178 6.81 0.63 15.96
CA ALA A 178 6.02 1.05 17.12
C ALA A 178 4.72 0.26 17.25
N ALA A 179 4.02 0.03 16.13
CA ALA A 179 2.88 -0.90 16.07
C ALA A 179 3.29 -2.33 16.43
N GLY A 180 4.50 -2.71 15.99
CA GLY A 180 5.29 -3.89 16.35
C GLY A 180 5.30 -4.26 17.84
N ARG A 181 5.41 -3.24 18.69
CA ARG A 181 5.64 -3.39 20.14
C ARG A 181 4.36 -3.42 20.97
N ARG A 182 3.17 -3.47 20.36
CA ARG A 182 1.89 -3.54 21.09
C ARG A 182 1.76 -4.83 21.92
N GLN A 183 0.95 -4.79 22.97
CA GLN A 183 0.56 -6.02 23.67
C GLN A 183 -0.16 -6.97 22.70
N ARG A 184 0.25 -8.24 22.73
CA ARG A 184 -0.24 -9.29 21.83
C ARG A 184 -1.75 -9.47 22.06
N GLY A 185 -2.55 -9.16 21.05
CA GLY A 185 -3.98 -9.47 21.02
C GLY A 185 -4.23 -10.89 20.50
N GLU A 186 -5.48 -11.34 20.57
CA GLU A 186 -5.90 -12.66 20.06
C GLU A 186 -5.69 -12.83 18.56
N ARG A 187 -5.65 -11.72 17.79
CA ARG A 187 -5.42 -11.73 16.33
C ARG A 187 -4.12 -11.01 15.96
N PRO A 188 -3.32 -11.56 15.01
CA PRO A 188 -2.14 -10.89 14.51
C PRO A 188 -2.54 -9.58 13.80
N LEU A 189 -1.83 -8.49 14.09
CA LEU A 189 -1.99 -7.24 13.33
C LEU A 189 -1.35 -7.42 11.98
N ALA A 190 -1.97 -6.90 10.92
CA ALA A 190 -1.25 -6.63 9.68
C ALA A 190 -0.71 -5.19 9.72
N VAL A 191 0.57 -4.99 9.42
CA VAL A 191 1.20 -3.68 9.37
C VAL A 191 1.87 -3.55 8.01
N TYR A 192 1.54 -2.49 7.29
CA TYR A 192 2.05 -2.22 5.95
C TYR A 192 2.74 -0.87 5.97
N ALA A 193 4.04 -0.82 5.70
CA ALA A 193 4.80 0.42 5.64
C ALA A 193 5.15 0.77 4.19
N GLN A 194 4.76 1.98 3.77
CA GLN A 194 5.17 2.50 2.47
C GLN A 194 6.66 2.85 2.50
N VAL A 195 7.39 2.37 1.49
CA VAL A 195 8.80 2.70 1.24
C VAL A 195 8.92 3.22 -0.19
N GLN A 196 9.39 4.47 -0.32
CA GLN A 196 9.52 5.16 -1.61
C GLN A 196 10.66 4.60 -2.45
N ASP A 197 11.80 4.30 -1.83
CA ASP A 197 12.94 3.70 -2.52
C ASP A 197 12.71 2.17 -2.70
N PRO A 198 12.61 1.67 -3.94
CA PRO A 198 12.42 0.24 -4.20
C PRO A 198 13.56 -0.64 -3.64
N GLU A 199 14.80 -0.13 -3.62
CA GLU A 199 15.95 -0.88 -3.13
C GLU A 199 15.92 -1.04 -1.62
N LEU A 200 15.60 0.05 -0.91
CA LEU A 200 15.36 0.02 0.52
C LEU A 200 14.17 -0.88 0.86
N CYS A 201 13.10 -0.84 0.06
CA CYS A 201 11.92 -1.69 0.23
C CYS A 201 12.30 -3.18 0.19
N LEU A 202 13.05 -3.58 -0.85
CA LEU A 202 13.58 -4.94 -0.98
C LEU A 202 14.52 -5.31 0.18
N ALA A 203 15.40 -4.38 0.61
CA ALA A 203 16.30 -4.63 1.72
C ALA A 203 15.55 -4.91 3.03
N LEU A 204 14.54 -4.11 3.36
CA LEU A 204 13.70 -4.26 4.54
C LEU A 204 12.88 -5.56 4.48
N GLN A 205 12.30 -5.86 3.31
CA GLN A 205 11.63 -7.13 3.05
C GLN A 205 12.54 -8.34 3.28
N ALA A 206 13.78 -8.31 2.78
CA ALA A 206 14.75 -9.39 2.97
C ALA A 206 15.09 -9.61 4.45
N ARG A 207 15.23 -8.52 5.22
CA ARG A 207 15.47 -8.60 6.68
C ARG A 207 14.25 -9.10 7.44
N HIS A 208 13.04 -8.73 7.03
CA HIS A 208 11.81 -9.22 7.64
C HIS A 208 11.62 -10.73 7.43
N LEU A 209 11.78 -11.21 6.19
CA LEU A 209 11.77 -12.64 5.88
C LEU A 209 12.84 -13.42 6.67
N GLY A 210 13.95 -12.78 6.98
CA GLY A 210 15.04 -13.35 7.76
C GLY A 210 14.75 -13.55 9.25
N THR A 211 13.56 -13.22 9.77
CA THR A 211 13.19 -13.37 11.19
C THR A 211 12.86 -14.82 11.59
N THR A 212 13.07 -15.21 12.86
CA THR A 212 13.09 -16.65 13.31
C THR A 212 11.86 -17.01 14.09
N GLU A 213 11.31 -16.02 14.78
CA GLU A 213 10.15 -16.19 15.62
C GLU A 213 8.93 -15.82 14.80
N PRO A 214 7.83 -16.59 14.90
CA PRO A 214 6.58 -16.22 14.27
C PRO A 214 6.21 -14.83 14.79
N PRO A 215 6.26 -13.80 13.94
CA PRO A 215 6.22 -12.44 14.43
C PRO A 215 4.85 -12.20 15.09
N ALA A 216 4.82 -11.45 16.18
CA ALA A 216 3.57 -11.09 16.85
C ALA A 216 2.59 -10.32 15.91
N ILE A 217 3.12 -9.85 14.78
CA ILE A 217 2.51 -8.96 13.79
C ILE A 217 2.99 -9.38 12.41
N ARG A 218 2.07 -9.44 11.45
CA ARG A 218 2.38 -9.59 10.02
C ARG A 218 2.82 -8.22 9.50
N LEU A 219 4.13 -8.02 9.34
CA LEU A 219 4.69 -6.76 8.83
C LEU A 219 5.13 -6.96 7.38
N ASP A 220 4.73 -6.06 6.50
CA ASP A 220 5.34 -5.97 5.18
C ASP A 220 5.63 -4.52 4.78
N PHE A 221 6.55 -4.38 3.85
CA PHE A 221 6.89 -3.12 3.23
C PHE A 221 6.40 -3.14 1.79
N PHE A 222 5.87 -2.02 1.32
CA PHE A 222 5.40 -1.91 -0.06
C PHE A 222 5.93 -0.64 -0.71
N ASN A 223 6.23 -0.76 -1.99
CA ASN A 223 6.53 0.36 -2.86
C ASN A 223 5.31 0.61 -3.77
N VAL A 224 4.97 1.89 -3.96
CA VAL A 224 3.79 2.32 -4.72
C VAL A 224 3.93 1.96 -6.20
N ASP A 225 5.11 2.20 -6.77
CA ASP A 225 5.40 1.99 -8.19
C ASP A 225 5.33 0.50 -8.57
N ASP A 226 5.91 -0.37 -7.73
CA ASP A 226 5.84 -1.83 -7.88
C ASP A 226 4.41 -2.36 -7.84
N LEU A 227 3.55 -1.79 -7.00
CA LEU A 227 2.14 -2.18 -6.91
C LEU A 227 1.35 -1.65 -8.11
N ALA A 228 1.62 -0.41 -8.53
CA ALA A 228 0.96 0.21 -9.67
C ALA A 228 1.27 -0.51 -10.98
N ALA A 229 2.53 -0.90 -11.22
CA ALA A 229 2.93 -1.63 -12.41
C ALA A 229 2.23 -3.00 -12.50
N ARG A 230 2.16 -3.71 -11.36
CA ARG A 230 1.39 -4.96 -11.22
C ARG A 230 -0.08 -4.77 -11.53
N HIS A 231 -0.70 -3.74 -10.96
CA HIS A 231 -2.12 -3.47 -11.20
C HIS A 231 -2.41 -3.16 -12.66
N LEU A 232 -1.57 -2.34 -13.29
CA LEU A 232 -1.73 -1.94 -14.68
C LEU A 232 -1.70 -3.15 -15.60
N LEU A 233 -0.63 -3.94 -15.51
CA LEU A 233 -0.43 -5.07 -16.40
C LEU A 233 -1.37 -6.24 -16.07
N ALA A 234 -1.87 -6.36 -14.83
CA ALA A 234 -2.90 -7.35 -14.50
C ALA A 234 -4.26 -6.99 -15.13
N LYS A 235 -4.61 -5.70 -15.19
CA LYS A 235 -5.84 -5.23 -15.84
C LYS A 235 -5.73 -5.24 -17.36
N GLU A 236 -4.53 -5.03 -17.87
CA GLU A 236 -4.25 -4.96 -19.31
C GLU A 236 -3.12 -5.91 -19.68
N PRO A 237 -3.42 -7.22 -19.69
CA PRO A 237 -2.42 -8.23 -19.96
C PRO A 237 -1.83 -8.05 -21.37
N ILE A 238 -0.60 -8.54 -21.52
CA ILE A 238 0.08 -8.57 -22.80
C ILE A 238 -0.70 -9.46 -23.77
N VAL A 239 -1.14 -8.90 -24.89
CA VAL A 239 -1.69 -9.66 -26.02
C VAL A 239 -0.58 -9.82 -27.06
N PRO A 240 0.00 -11.01 -27.21
CA PRO A 240 1.08 -11.22 -28.17
C PRO A 240 0.59 -11.07 -29.61
N PRO A 241 1.35 -10.38 -30.49
CA PRO A 241 1.14 -10.48 -31.93
C PRO A 241 1.32 -11.94 -32.39
N LEU A 242 0.72 -12.31 -33.52
CA LEU A 242 0.76 -13.69 -34.04
C LEU A 242 2.00 -14.02 -34.87
N ASP A 243 2.70 -13.01 -35.36
CA ASP A 243 3.71 -13.10 -36.43
C ASP A 243 5.08 -12.49 -36.07
N ARG A 244 5.17 -11.75 -34.96
CA ARG A 244 6.40 -11.10 -34.51
C ARG A 244 6.46 -10.98 -32.97
N PRO A 245 7.65 -10.77 -32.37
CA PRO A 245 7.74 -10.44 -30.96
C PRO A 245 6.94 -9.17 -30.63
N PRO A 246 6.31 -9.10 -29.44
CA PRO A 246 5.72 -7.86 -28.96
C PRO A 246 6.82 -6.84 -28.63
N ARG A 247 6.52 -5.59 -28.91
CA ARG A 247 7.43 -4.44 -28.79
C ARG A 247 6.87 -3.43 -27.83
N PHE A 248 7.66 -3.11 -26.80
CA PHE A 248 7.31 -2.11 -25.81
C PHE A 248 8.33 -0.99 -25.83
N LEU A 249 7.85 0.23 -25.58
CA LEU A 249 8.70 1.39 -25.34
C LEU A 249 8.42 1.90 -23.93
N VAL A 250 9.46 2.02 -23.11
CA VAL A 250 9.39 2.62 -21.78
C VAL A 250 10.21 3.89 -21.80
N VAL A 251 9.56 5.02 -21.54
CA VAL A 251 10.18 6.36 -21.50
C VAL A 251 10.24 6.82 -20.06
N GLY A 252 11.44 7.13 -19.58
CA GLY A 252 11.71 7.46 -18.18
C GLY A 252 11.96 6.20 -17.35
N ALA A 253 13.19 6.06 -16.85
CA ALA A 253 13.65 4.95 -16.03
C ALA A 253 13.47 5.24 -14.52
N THR A 254 12.36 5.89 -14.17
CA THR A 254 11.89 6.14 -12.81
C THR A 254 11.58 4.83 -12.09
N ALA A 255 11.24 4.89 -10.78
CA ALA A 255 10.82 3.70 -10.04
C ALA A 255 9.65 2.97 -10.74
N PHE A 256 8.68 3.71 -11.28
CA PHE A 256 7.58 3.15 -12.07
C PHE A 256 8.02 2.55 -13.41
N GLY A 257 8.88 3.24 -14.17
CA GLY A 257 9.42 2.70 -15.43
C GLY A 257 10.18 1.39 -15.22
N ARG A 258 11.03 1.34 -14.18
CA ARG A 258 11.76 0.12 -13.77
C ARG A 258 10.80 -1.00 -13.37
N ALA A 259 9.76 -0.69 -12.59
CA ALA A 259 8.74 -1.67 -12.18
C ALA A 259 7.95 -2.24 -13.38
N ILE A 260 7.63 -1.41 -14.38
CA ILE A 260 6.96 -1.84 -15.61
C ILE A 260 7.82 -2.84 -16.39
N ILE A 261 9.12 -2.55 -16.58
CA ILE A 261 10.04 -3.47 -17.29
C ILE A 261 10.07 -4.84 -16.60
N VAL A 262 10.20 -4.85 -15.28
CA VAL A 262 10.28 -6.08 -14.50
C VAL A 262 8.95 -6.86 -14.55
N GLU A 263 7.82 -6.18 -14.42
CA GLU A 263 6.52 -6.83 -14.40
C GLU A 263 6.10 -7.32 -15.79
N LEU A 264 6.40 -6.59 -16.86
CA LEU A 264 6.23 -7.05 -18.25
C LEU A 264 6.97 -8.38 -18.46
N ALA A 265 8.22 -8.44 -18.01
CA ALA A 265 9.03 -9.66 -18.12
C ALA A 265 8.44 -10.81 -17.30
N ARG A 266 7.94 -10.55 -16.08
CA ARG A 266 7.29 -11.58 -15.25
C ARG A 266 6.06 -12.17 -15.92
N GLN A 267 5.17 -11.33 -16.44
CA GLN A 267 3.99 -11.78 -17.16
C GLN A 267 4.35 -12.54 -18.44
N TRP A 268 5.30 -12.02 -19.21
CA TRP A 268 5.76 -12.68 -20.44
C TRP A 268 6.34 -14.06 -20.15
N ARG A 269 7.10 -14.21 -19.07
CA ARG A 269 7.67 -15.50 -18.67
C ARG A 269 6.61 -16.58 -18.42
N VAL A 270 5.44 -16.19 -17.89
CA VAL A 270 4.32 -17.12 -17.68
C VAL A 270 3.70 -17.57 -19.01
N LEU A 271 3.71 -16.69 -20.03
CA LEU A 271 3.19 -16.97 -21.37
C LEU A 271 4.20 -17.66 -22.29
N ALA A 272 5.50 -17.45 -22.08
CA ALA A 272 6.60 -17.94 -22.91
C ALA A 272 6.62 -19.46 -23.19
N PRO A 273 6.12 -20.36 -22.32
CA PRO A 273 6.00 -21.78 -22.67
C PRO A 273 5.10 -22.04 -23.89
N ALA A 274 4.21 -21.10 -24.23
CA ALA A 274 3.33 -21.17 -25.40
C ALA A 274 3.84 -20.30 -26.59
N VAL A 275 4.80 -19.40 -26.38
CA VAL A 275 5.24 -18.40 -27.36
C VAL A 275 6.77 -18.42 -27.48
N MET A 276 7.31 -18.70 -28.66
CA MET A 276 8.76 -18.90 -28.87
C MET A 276 9.61 -17.62 -28.85
N TRP A 277 9.03 -16.45 -28.59
CA TRP A 277 9.72 -15.16 -28.72
C TRP A 277 10.09 -14.54 -27.38
N ARG A 278 11.18 -13.75 -27.38
CA ARG A 278 11.48 -12.80 -26.32
C ARG A 278 10.72 -11.51 -26.56
N VAL A 279 10.34 -10.83 -25.50
CA VAL A 279 9.71 -9.51 -25.59
C VAL A 279 10.76 -8.45 -25.88
N GLU A 280 10.55 -7.61 -26.90
CA GLU A 280 11.42 -6.48 -27.20
C GLU A 280 11.00 -5.28 -26.35
N VAL A 281 11.92 -4.72 -25.56
CA VAL A 281 11.66 -3.53 -24.75
C VAL A 281 12.75 -2.49 -25.01
N ALA A 282 12.35 -1.41 -25.69
CA ALA A 282 13.17 -0.22 -25.81
C ALA A 282 13.00 0.65 -24.56
N VAL A 283 14.10 1.06 -23.94
CA VAL A 283 14.11 1.94 -22.76
C VAL A 283 14.78 3.24 -23.14
N VAL A 284 14.06 4.35 -23.01
CA VAL A 284 14.56 5.69 -23.28
C VAL A 284 14.63 6.46 -21.98
N ASP A 285 15.83 6.87 -21.59
CA ASP A 285 16.12 7.63 -20.39
C ASP A 285 17.53 8.21 -20.51
N ASP A 286 17.86 9.28 -19.80
CA ASP A 286 19.21 9.84 -19.83
C ASP A 286 20.29 8.81 -19.46
N MET A 287 19.96 7.85 -18.58
CA MET A 287 20.86 6.79 -18.09
C MET A 287 20.33 5.38 -18.39
N ALA A 288 19.61 5.20 -19.51
CA ALA A 288 18.98 3.93 -19.89
C ALA A 288 19.93 2.73 -19.85
N THR A 289 21.16 2.88 -20.35
CA THR A 289 22.18 1.82 -20.36
C THR A 289 22.50 1.36 -18.93
N GLN A 290 22.77 2.30 -18.03
CA GLN A 290 23.07 1.99 -16.63
C GLN A 290 21.89 1.31 -15.94
N VAL A 291 20.66 1.77 -16.19
CA VAL A 291 19.47 1.19 -15.56
C VAL A 291 19.22 -0.24 -16.03
N ILE A 292 19.40 -0.54 -17.32
CA ILE A 292 19.24 -1.91 -17.84
C ILE A 292 20.27 -2.84 -17.19
N ASP A 293 21.53 -2.40 -17.05
CA ASP A 293 22.56 -3.18 -16.38
C ASP A 293 22.20 -3.46 -14.91
N GLU A 294 21.80 -2.42 -14.16
CA GLU A 294 21.34 -2.55 -12.77
C GLU A 294 20.16 -3.53 -12.62
N LEU A 295 19.17 -3.42 -13.50
CA LEU A 295 18.01 -4.32 -13.54
C LEU A 295 18.42 -5.75 -13.90
N GLY A 296 19.33 -5.93 -14.86
CA GLY A 296 19.85 -7.24 -15.26
C GLY A 296 20.62 -7.94 -14.14
N PHE A 297 21.39 -7.19 -13.34
CA PHE A 297 22.06 -7.74 -12.15
C PHE A 297 21.07 -8.12 -11.04
N ARG A 298 20.05 -7.28 -10.85
CA ARG A 298 19.03 -7.49 -9.82
C ARG A 298 18.07 -8.62 -10.16
N TYR A 299 17.68 -8.74 -11.42
CA TYR A 299 16.68 -9.67 -11.92
C TYR A 299 17.25 -10.47 -13.10
N PRO A 300 18.05 -11.52 -12.86
CA PRO A 300 18.74 -12.26 -13.92
C PRO A 300 17.82 -12.90 -14.98
N PHE A 301 16.55 -13.13 -14.63
CA PHE A 301 15.57 -13.68 -15.57
C PHE A 301 15.23 -12.71 -16.71
N LEU A 302 15.43 -11.39 -16.54
CA LEU A 302 15.14 -10.40 -17.58
C LEU A 302 15.88 -10.74 -18.89
N ASN A 303 17.17 -11.06 -18.81
CA ASN A 303 18.00 -11.37 -19.97
C ASN A 303 17.61 -12.69 -20.68
N LYS A 304 16.82 -13.55 -20.01
CA LYS A 304 16.32 -14.80 -20.59
C LYS A 304 15.00 -14.58 -21.34
N VAL A 305 14.22 -13.57 -20.93
CA VAL A 305 12.82 -13.37 -21.32
C VAL A 305 12.65 -12.16 -22.24
N CYS A 306 13.50 -11.14 -22.08
CA CYS A 306 13.44 -9.88 -22.81
C CYS A 306 14.69 -9.66 -23.67
N ASP A 307 14.50 -8.92 -24.77
CA ASP A 307 15.56 -8.20 -25.47
C ASP A 307 15.43 -6.72 -25.06
N LEU A 308 16.27 -6.27 -24.12
CA LEU A 308 16.25 -4.92 -23.57
C LEU A 308 17.22 -4.04 -24.38
N ARG A 309 16.73 -2.95 -24.97
CA ARG A 309 17.53 -2.02 -25.79
C ARG A 309 17.58 -0.63 -25.15
N PRO A 310 18.75 -0.17 -24.68
CA PRO A 310 18.90 1.18 -24.12
C PRO A 310 18.97 2.24 -25.20
N TYR A 311 18.41 3.41 -24.89
CA TYR A 311 18.54 4.64 -25.66
C TYR A 311 18.81 5.78 -24.68
N ASP A 312 20.08 6.17 -24.57
CA ASP A 312 20.50 7.24 -23.65
C ASP A 312 20.12 8.62 -24.21
N GLY A 313 19.23 9.33 -23.50
CA GLY A 313 18.80 10.71 -23.80
C GLY A 313 17.28 10.91 -23.91
N ASP A 314 16.88 12.08 -24.39
CA ASP A 314 15.47 12.47 -24.54
C ASP A 314 14.75 11.72 -25.68
N LEU A 315 13.47 11.41 -25.47
CA LEU A 315 12.64 10.67 -26.41
C LEU A 315 12.58 11.32 -27.80
N LEU A 316 12.42 12.64 -27.90
CA LEU A 316 12.25 13.29 -29.19
C LEU A 316 13.55 13.23 -30.00
N THR A 317 14.69 13.35 -29.32
CA THR A 317 16.01 13.19 -29.94
C THR A 317 16.20 11.76 -30.43
N VAL A 318 15.85 10.76 -29.62
CA VAL A 318 15.93 9.34 -30.00
C VAL A 318 15.03 9.02 -31.19
N LEU A 319 13.78 9.50 -31.18
CA LEU A 319 12.84 9.29 -32.28
C LEU A 319 13.24 9.98 -33.58
N ALA A 320 14.05 11.04 -33.53
CA ALA A 320 14.60 11.72 -34.70
C ALA A 320 15.90 11.07 -35.23
N GLY A 321 16.54 10.23 -34.43
CA GLY A 321 17.80 9.58 -34.77
C GLY A 321 17.66 8.44 -35.80
N PRO A 322 18.79 8.01 -36.40
CA PRO A 322 18.81 6.91 -37.35
C PRO A 322 18.50 5.54 -36.70
N ASP A 323 18.81 5.40 -35.41
CA ASP A 323 18.61 4.18 -34.63
C ASP A 323 17.28 4.16 -33.86
N ALA A 324 16.33 5.04 -34.24
CA ALA A 324 15.05 5.17 -33.55
C ALA A 324 14.37 3.81 -33.38
N PRO A 325 13.74 3.55 -32.20
CA PRO A 325 13.07 2.29 -31.95
C PRO A 325 11.98 2.05 -32.99
N GLU A 326 11.80 0.78 -33.36
CA GLU A 326 10.70 0.37 -34.23
C GLU A 326 9.35 0.70 -33.58
N VAL A 327 8.29 0.78 -34.40
CA VAL A 327 6.95 1.13 -33.91
C VAL A 327 6.52 0.18 -32.79
N PRO A 328 6.31 0.68 -31.56
CA PRO A 328 5.96 -0.15 -30.43
C PRO A 328 4.48 -0.52 -30.45
N ASP A 329 4.15 -1.70 -29.92
CA ASP A 329 2.77 -2.13 -29.66
C ASP A 329 2.14 -1.36 -28.50
N ARG A 330 2.97 -0.95 -27.54
CA ARG A 330 2.56 -0.14 -26.40
C ARG A 330 3.73 0.69 -25.85
N VAL A 331 3.41 1.91 -25.45
CA VAL A 331 4.32 2.89 -24.88
C VAL A 331 3.91 3.21 -23.45
N PHE A 332 4.88 3.24 -22.55
CA PHE A 332 4.73 3.72 -21.19
C PHE A 332 5.58 4.97 -21.01
N ILE A 333 4.95 6.09 -20.67
CA ILE A 333 5.63 7.35 -20.34
C ILE A 333 5.58 7.50 -18.82
N CYS A 334 6.73 7.34 -18.19
CA CYS A 334 6.88 7.07 -16.76
C CYS A 334 7.59 8.19 -15.99
N ASP A 335 7.76 9.37 -16.59
CA ASP A 335 8.39 10.54 -15.96
C ASP A 335 7.71 10.89 -14.61
N ASP A 336 8.51 11.32 -13.62
CA ASP A 336 8.03 11.78 -12.32
C ASP A 336 7.36 13.15 -12.41
N ASP A 337 7.78 13.98 -13.38
CA ASP A 337 7.12 15.25 -13.68
C ASP A 337 5.92 15.00 -14.62
N GLU A 338 4.72 15.09 -14.05
CA GLU A 338 3.46 14.87 -14.77
C GLU A 338 3.28 15.80 -15.98
N GLN A 339 3.84 17.01 -15.93
CA GLN A 339 3.75 17.97 -17.03
C GLN A 339 4.69 17.57 -18.16
N VAL A 340 5.90 17.11 -17.83
CA VAL A 340 6.84 16.56 -18.82
C VAL A 340 6.25 15.29 -19.43
N ALA A 341 5.74 14.36 -18.63
CA ALA A 341 5.11 13.14 -19.10
C ALA A 341 3.97 13.43 -20.11
N LEU A 342 3.05 14.32 -19.73
CA LEU A 342 1.91 14.67 -20.57
C LEU A 342 2.35 15.43 -21.83
N LYS A 343 3.27 16.39 -21.70
CA LYS A 343 3.82 17.12 -22.84
C LYS A 343 4.45 16.16 -23.84
N THR A 344 5.31 15.25 -23.38
CA THR A 344 5.99 14.25 -24.22
C THR A 344 4.97 13.38 -24.95
N ALA A 345 3.92 12.94 -24.26
CA ALA A 345 2.84 12.16 -24.87
C ALA A 345 2.06 12.94 -25.95
N LEU A 346 1.87 14.25 -25.76
CA LEU A 346 1.10 15.11 -26.65
C LEU A 346 1.89 15.62 -27.88
N ILE A 347 3.22 15.50 -27.88
CA ILE A 347 4.06 16.00 -29.00
C ILE A 347 4.75 14.86 -29.78
N ALA A 348 4.83 13.66 -29.21
CA ALA A 348 5.41 12.51 -29.87
C ALA A 348 4.42 11.82 -30.84
N ASP A 349 4.04 12.52 -31.91
CA ASP A 349 3.06 12.08 -32.91
C ASP A 349 3.36 10.71 -33.52
N ARG A 350 4.64 10.35 -33.67
CA ARG A 350 5.09 9.03 -34.14
C ARG A 350 4.55 7.88 -33.29
N LEU A 351 4.30 8.11 -32.00
CA LEU A 351 3.80 7.12 -31.06
C LEU A 351 2.28 6.94 -31.13
N TRP A 352 1.55 7.85 -31.77
CA TRP A 352 0.09 7.78 -31.88
C TRP A 352 -0.41 6.83 -32.97
N ARG A 353 0.50 6.26 -33.76
CA ARG A 353 0.17 5.40 -34.89
C ARG A 353 -0.36 4.02 -34.49
N GLY A 354 -0.36 3.70 -33.20
CA GLY A 354 -0.99 2.50 -32.65
C GLY A 354 -2.50 2.62 -32.47
N GLY A 355 -3.13 1.56 -31.97
CA GLY A 355 -4.56 1.54 -31.64
C GLY A 355 -4.89 2.23 -30.31
N PRO A 356 -6.15 2.16 -29.85
CA PRO A 356 -6.56 2.71 -28.56
C PRO A 356 -5.75 2.13 -27.38
N GLY A 357 -5.35 2.97 -26.42
CA GLY A 357 -4.57 2.57 -25.25
C GLY A 357 -3.13 2.15 -25.56
N THR A 358 -2.59 2.58 -26.70
CA THR A 358 -1.18 2.34 -27.06
C THR A 358 -0.25 3.18 -26.17
N VAL A 359 -0.61 4.41 -25.82
CA VAL A 359 0.24 5.30 -25.02
C VAL A 359 -0.34 5.46 -23.62
N ILE A 360 0.39 4.98 -22.61
CA ILE A 360 0.03 5.08 -21.21
C ILE A 360 0.94 6.10 -20.55
N VAL A 361 0.34 7.14 -19.95
CA VAL A 361 1.07 8.23 -19.31
C VAL A 361 0.83 8.21 -17.82
N ARG A 362 1.91 8.13 -17.05
CA ARG A 362 1.85 8.24 -15.59
C ARG A 362 1.31 9.62 -15.16
N GLN A 363 0.45 9.62 -14.15
CA GLN A 363 -0.06 10.79 -13.44
C GLN A 363 -0.27 10.44 -11.95
N ASP A 364 -0.16 11.39 -11.02
CA ASP A 364 -0.37 11.18 -9.57
C ASP A 364 -1.31 12.22 -8.92
N GLN A 365 -1.32 13.48 -9.37
CA GLN A 365 -2.05 14.59 -8.74
C GLN A 365 -3.12 15.22 -9.63
N LEU A 366 -2.98 15.16 -10.96
CA LEU A 366 -3.92 15.75 -11.92
C LEU A 366 -5.15 14.86 -12.21
N ALA A 367 -5.76 14.28 -11.17
CA ALA A 367 -7.00 13.48 -11.30
C ALA A 367 -8.15 14.25 -11.98
N THR A 368 -8.17 15.58 -11.86
CA THR A 368 -9.12 16.47 -12.56
C THR A 368 -8.91 16.47 -14.07
N LEU A 369 -7.67 16.33 -14.56
CA LEU A 369 -7.40 16.19 -16.00
C LEU A 369 -7.79 14.81 -16.49
N GLN A 370 -7.59 13.75 -15.69
CA GLN A 370 -8.08 12.42 -16.08
C GLN A 370 -9.58 12.40 -16.36
N ALA A 371 -10.39 13.06 -15.52
CA ALA A 371 -11.83 13.22 -15.78
C ALA A 371 -12.15 14.03 -17.06
N ALA A 372 -11.25 14.93 -17.47
CA ALA A 372 -11.40 15.72 -18.69
C ALA A 372 -11.14 14.93 -19.98
N PHE A 373 -10.36 13.83 -19.89
CA PHE A 373 -10.11 12.87 -20.98
C PHE A 373 -11.09 11.69 -20.92
N ASP A 374 -11.22 11.02 -19.76
CA ASP A 374 -11.98 9.77 -19.56
C ASP A 374 -13.51 9.94 -19.39
N GLY A 375 -14.04 11.17 -19.46
CA GLY A 375 -15.48 11.47 -19.31
C GLY A 375 -16.37 10.71 -20.31
N ALA A 376 -17.68 10.63 -20.04
CA ALA A 376 -18.65 10.18 -21.06
C ALA A 376 -18.49 11.04 -22.33
N ARG A 377 -18.81 10.53 -23.53
CA ARG A 377 -18.55 11.26 -24.81
C ARG A 377 -18.99 12.73 -24.80
N ASP A 378 -20.03 13.07 -24.04
CA ASP A 378 -20.60 14.42 -23.93
C ASP A 378 -19.96 15.30 -22.81
N GLU A 379 -19.13 14.73 -21.94
CA GLU A 379 -18.44 15.39 -20.82
C GLU A 379 -16.92 15.55 -21.03
N ARG A 380 -16.37 15.00 -22.13
CA ARG A 380 -14.94 15.12 -22.48
C ARG A 380 -14.61 16.55 -22.92
N LEU A 381 -13.55 17.11 -22.34
CA LEU A 381 -13.07 18.45 -22.70
C LEU A 381 -11.90 18.41 -23.70
N PHE A 382 -11.20 17.26 -23.80
CA PHE A 382 -10.08 17.07 -24.71
C PHE A 382 -10.23 15.77 -25.51
N ASP A 383 -9.70 15.76 -26.74
CA ASP A 383 -9.60 14.55 -27.55
C ASP A 383 -8.46 13.66 -27.01
N GLU A 384 -8.75 12.40 -26.73
CA GLU A 384 -7.79 11.37 -26.30
C GLU A 384 -6.88 10.90 -27.47
N VAL A 385 -6.78 11.69 -28.53
CA VAL A 385 -6.16 11.30 -29.80
C VAL A 385 -6.79 9.99 -30.30
N SER A 386 -8.12 9.99 -30.49
CA SER A 386 -8.88 8.78 -30.87
C SER A 386 -8.78 7.60 -29.87
N GLY A 387 -8.53 7.89 -28.59
CA GLY A 387 -8.40 6.89 -27.53
C GLY A 387 -7.00 6.26 -27.43
N THR A 388 -6.04 6.74 -28.20
CA THR A 388 -4.65 6.24 -28.18
C THR A 388 -3.91 6.64 -26.91
N LEU A 389 -4.19 7.84 -26.38
CA LEU A 389 -3.62 8.35 -25.14
C LEU A 389 -4.47 7.94 -23.94
N ARG A 390 -3.83 7.38 -22.91
CA ARG A 390 -4.49 7.07 -21.65
C ARG A 390 -3.67 7.53 -20.46
N LEU A 391 -4.32 8.25 -19.55
CA LEU A 391 -3.72 8.68 -18.29
C LEU A 391 -3.86 7.59 -17.24
N PHE A 392 -2.81 7.38 -16.45
CA PHE A 392 -2.74 6.32 -15.44
C PHE A 392 -2.29 6.86 -14.08
N GLY A 393 -3.22 6.85 -13.13
CA GLY A 393 -3.00 7.22 -11.73
C GLY A 393 -2.16 6.17 -10.98
N VAL A 394 -0.86 6.41 -10.76
CA VAL A 394 0.03 5.44 -10.08
C VAL A 394 -0.37 5.25 -8.62
N VAL A 395 -0.57 6.33 -7.87
CA VAL A 395 -1.07 6.25 -6.48
C VAL A 395 -2.44 5.58 -6.40
N ASP A 396 -3.35 5.89 -7.33
CA ASP A 396 -4.69 5.29 -7.37
C ASP A 396 -4.66 3.78 -7.61
N ALA A 397 -3.81 3.33 -8.52
CA ALA A 397 -3.58 1.92 -8.82
C ALA A 397 -2.96 1.16 -7.64
N ALA A 398 -1.92 1.74 -7.03
CA ALA A 398 -1.18 1.11 -5.95
C ALA A 398 -1.97 0.99 -4.63
N CYS A 399 -2.89 1.91 -4.38
CA CYS A 399 -3.64 1.98 -3.13
C CYS A 399 -4.78 0.95 -2.99
N ASP A 400 -4.84 -0.06 -3.87
CA ASP A 400 -5.77 -1.18 -3.73
C ASP A 400 -5.41 -1.98 -2.45
N PRO A 401 -6.31 -2.04 -1.44
CA PRO A 401 -6.03 -2.76 -0.21
C PRO A 401 -5.78 -4.25 -0.42
N GLY A 402 -6.35 -4.86 -1.46
CA GLY A 402 -6.09 -6.24 -1.86
C GLY A 402 -4.64 -6.45 -2.33
N LEU A 403 -4.14 -5.52 -3.16
CA LEU A 403 -2.76 -5.58 -3.66
C LEU A 403 -1.72 -5.30 -2.57
N ILE A 404 -1.95 -4.32 -1.69
CA ILE A 404 -1.02 -4.04 -0.58
C ILE A 404 -0.98 -5.24 0.39
N ARG A 405 -2.10 -5.94 0.57
CA ARG A 405 -2.17 -7.15 1.42
C ARG A 405 -1.49 -8.37 0.80
N ASP A 406 -1.22 -8.36 -0.50
CA ASP A 406 -0.45 -9.39 -1.20
C ASP A 406 1.04 -9.23 -0.90
N ASP A 407 1.38 -9.49 0.36
CA ASP A 407 2.72 -9.27 0.90
C ASP A 407 3.76 -10.19 0.29
N LEU A 408 5.04 -9.91 0.57
CA LEU A 408 6.12 -10.76 0.07
C LEU A 408 5.96 -12.24 0.46
N GLY A 409 5.42 -12.54 1.65
CA GLY A 409 5.13 -13.90 2.08
C GLY A 409 4.12 -14.61 1.18
N GLU A 410 3.01 -13.94 0.86
CA GLU A 410 1.98 -14.43 -0.06
C GLU A 410 2.54 -14.65 -1.47
N ARG A 411 3.36 -13.71 -1.95
CA ARG A 411 4.02 -13.81 -3.26
C ARG A 411 4.97 -15.00 -3.34
N LEU A 412 5.83 -15.19 -2.34
CA LEU A 412 6.73 -16.34 -2.29
C LEU A 412 5.93 -17.66 -2.17
N ALA A 413 4.82 -17.67 -1.45
CA ALA A 413 3.96 -18.85 -1.36
C ALA A 413 3.39 -19.27 -2.72
N ARG A 414 2.98 -18.31 -3.57
CA ARG A 414 2.54 -18.60 -4.94
C ARG A 414 3.65 -19.24 -5.76
N VAL A 415 4.86 -18.73 -5.64
CA VAL A 415 5.99 -19.21 -6.43
C VAL A 415 6.40 -20.61 -6.00
N VAL A 416 6.42 -20.88 -4.70
CA VAL A 416 6.61 -22.24 -4.17
C VAL A 416 5.61 -23.21 -4.83
N HIS A 417 4.34 -22.81 -4.93
CA HIS A 417 3.31 -23.59 -5.59
C HIS A 417 3.50 -23.72 -7.10
N GLU A 418 3.86 -22.64 -7.79
CA GLU A 418 4.14 -22.65 -9.23
C GLU A 418 5.32 -23.55 -9.57
N THR A 419 6.40 -23.53 -8.79
CA THR A 419 7.54 -24.44 -8.92
C THR A 419 7.11 -25.90 -8.74
N TYR A 420 6.21 -26.18 -7.79
CA TYR A 420 5.60 -27.49 -7.61
C TYR A 420 4.81 -27.93 -8.85
N LEU A 421 3.97 -27.06 -9.41
CA LEU A 421 3.20 -27.34 -10.63
C LEU A 421 4.11 -27.64 -11.83
N VAL A 422 5.16 -26.84 -12.05
CA VAL A 422 6.12 -27.06 -13.14
C VAL A 422 6.83 -28.41 -12.98
N ALA A 423 7.23 -28.77 -11.76
CA ALA A 423 7.88 -30.05 -11.48
C ALA A 423 6.94 -31.25 -11.75
N ARG A 424 5.65 -31.12 -11.43
CA ARG A 424 4.60 -32.13 -11.70
C ARG A 424 4.32 -32.26 -13.19
N GLN A 425 4.19 -31.14 -13.90
CA GLN A 425 3.95 -31.13 -15.34
C GLN A 425 5.10 -31.81 -16.12
N ARG A 426 6.36 -31.59 -15.70
CA ARG A 426 7.52 -32.29 -16.28
C ARG A 426 7.47 -33.82 -16.11
N ARG A 427 6.69 -34.33 -15.16
CA ARG A 427 6.45 -35.77 -14.92
C ARG A 427 5.22 -36.29 -15.67
N GLY A 428 4.54 -35.45 -16.43
CA GLY A 428 3.33 -35.82 -17.18
C GLY A 428 2.06 -35.85 -16.34
N GLU A 429 2.09 -35.34 -15.10
CA GLU A 429 0.95 -35.33 -14.19
C GLU A 429 0.04 -34.12 -14.46
N GLY A 430 -1.27 -34.37 -14.48
CA GLY A 430 -2.29 -33.42 -14.94
C GLY A 430 -3.17 -32.83 -13.82
N PRO A 431 -3.92 -31.74 -14.09
CA PRO A 431 -4.77 -31.09 -13.08
C PRO A 431 -5.89 -31.99 -12.51
N ASP A 432 -6.32 -32.97 -13.30
CA ASP A 432 -7.44 -33.85 -12.96
C ASP A 432 -7.06 -35.00 -12.01
N GLU A 433 -5.76 -35.20 -11.74
CA GLU A 433 -5.28 -36.35 -10.95
C GLU A 433 -5.26 -36.08 -9.44
N THR A 434 -5.06 -34.83 -9.00
CA THR A 434 -5.00 -34.50 -7.57
C THR A 434 -5.42 -33.06 -7.31
N PRO A 435 -6.21 -32.77 -6.24
CA PRO A 435 -6.65 -31.40 -5.91
C PRO A 435 -5.51 -30.38 -5.64
N SER A 436 -4.28 -30.86 -5.43
CA SER A 436 -3.09 -30.03 -5.27
C SER A 436 -2.54 -29.49 -6.60
N ILE A 437 -2.95 -30.05 -7.75
CA ILE A 437 -2.50 -29.66 -9.09
C ILE A 437 -3.50 -28.66 -9.70
N ALA A 438 -3.75 -27.57 -8.98
CA ALA A 438 -4.65 -26.50 -9.42
C ALA A 438 -3.91 -25.15 -9.47
N PRO A 439 -4.28 -24.23 -10.38
CA PRO A 439 -3.79 -22.85 -10.34
C PRO A 439 -4.08 -22.20 -8.98
N TRP A 440 -3.21 -21.29 -8.54
CA TRP A 440 -3.28 -20.69 -7.20
C TRP A 440 -4.69 -20.14 -6.85
N GLN A 441 -5.38 -19.52 -7.80
CA GLN A 441 -6.71 -18.95 -7.60
C GLN A 441 -7.76 -20.01 -7.24
N ARG A 442 -7.63 -21.21 -7.81
CA ARG A 442 -8.53 -22.36 -7.60
C ARG A 442 -8.01 -23.36 -6.57
N LEU A 443 -6.78 -23.18 -6.09
CA LEU A 443 -6.16 -24.05 -5.11
C LEU A 443 -6.95 -24.03 -3.78
N PRO A 444 -7.35 -25.19 -3.23
CA PRO A 444 -7.99 -25.26 -1.93
C PRO A 444 -7.17 -24.61 -0.81
N ASP A 445 -7.85 -23.97 0.15
CA ASP A 445 -7.19 -23.15 1.19
C ASP A 445 -6.18 -23.93 2.02
N ARG A 446 -6.40 -25.24 2.25
CA ARG A 446 -5.44 -26.11 2.96
C ARG A 446 -4.04 -26.07 2.31
N TYR A 447 -3.95 -26.18 0.99
CA TYR A 447 -2.66 -26.15 0.30
C TYR A 447 -2.09 -24.73 0.23
N LYS A 448 -2.93 -23.69 0.16
CA LYS A 448 -2.44 -22.30 0.26
C LYS A 448 -1.78 -22.05 1.60
N VAL A 449 -2.37 -22.55 2.69
CA VAL A 449 -1.80 -22.45 4.04
C VAL A 449 -0.44 -23.17 4.12
N GLU A 450 -0.31 -24.34 3.51
CA GLU A 450 0.96 -25.08 3.47
C GLU A 450 2.07 -24.31 2.73
N ASN A 451 1.77 -23.78 1.55
CA ASN A 451 2.70 -22.98 0.75
C ASN A 451 3.12 -21.70 1.48
N ARG A 452 2.19 -21.01 2.16
CA ARG A 452 2.50 -19.86 3.02
C ARG A 452 3.41 -20.23 4.18
N ALA A 453 3.16 -21.39 4.80
CA ALA A 453 4.00 -21.86 5.90
C ALA A 453 5.42 -22.23 5.41
N GLN A 454 5.56 -22.77 4.20
CA GLN A 454 6.86 -23.03 3.59
C GLN A 454 7.62 -21.73 3.28
N ALA A 455 6.95 -20.75 2.69
CA ALA A 455 7.53 -19.43 2.40
C ALA A 455 7.97 -18.70 3.69
N ALA A 456 7.15 -18.73 4.74
CA ALA A 456 7.49 -18.15 6.04
C ALA A 456 8.71 -18.82 6.71
N ASP A 457 9.01 -20.08 6.37
CA ASP A 457 10.10 -20.84 6.97
C ASP A 457 11.47 -20.62 6.30
N ILE A 458 11.52 -19.88 5.19
CA ILE A 458 12.76 -19.62 4.43
C ILE A 458 13.84 -18.99 5.34
N GLY A 459 13.48 -17.97 6.15
CA GLY A 459 14.44 -17.30 7.02
C GLY A 459 15.05 -18.20 8.10
N ARG A 460 14.25 -19.13 8.67
CA ARG A 460 14.73 -20.11 9.65
C ARG A 460 15.68 -21.12 9.02
N LYS A 461 15.35 -21.61 7.82
CA LYS A 461 16.20 -22.53 7.03
C LYS A 461 17.54 -21.91 6.70
N LEU A 462 17.57 -20.71 6.11
CA LEU A 462 18.82 -20.07 5.71
C LEU A 462 19.75 -19.86 6.91
N ARG A 463 19.23 -19.44 8.07
CA ARG A 463 20.08 -19.28 9.27
C ARG A 463 20.62 -20.58 9.83
N ALA A 464 19.92 -21.70 9.66
CA ALA A 464 20.43 -23.00 10.10
C ALA A 464 21.74 -23.39 9.40
N ILE A 465 21.99 -22.84 8.20
CA ILE A 465 23.22 -23.03 7.42
C ILE A 465 24.09 -21.76 7.36
N GLU A 466 23.93 -20.86 8.36
CA GLU A 466 24.66 -19.59 8.46
C GLU A 466 24.51 -18.66 7.23
N CYS A 467 23.38 -18.77 6.53
CA CYS A 467 23.04 -17.93 5.41
C CYS A 467 21.94 -16.91 5.77
N VAL A 468 21.91 -15.81 5.01
CA VAL A 468 20.89 -14.76 5.09
C VAL A 468 20.42 -14.37 3.70
N LEU A 469 19.22 -13.79 3.63
CA LEU A 469 18.65 -13.25 2.40
C LEU A 469 19.02 -11.77 2.24
N ALA A 470 19.58 -11.36 1.12
CA ALA A 470 19.94 -9.96 0.83
C ALA A 470 19.43 -9.55 -0.57
N PRO A 471 19.23 -8.26 -0.83
CA PRO A 471 19.00 -7.77 -2.19
C PRO A 471 20.16 -8.09 -3.13
N ARG A 472 19.86 -8.25 -4.42
CA ARG A 472 20.86 -8.34 -5.49
C ARG A 472 21.26 -6.92 -5.93
N VAL A 473 22.55 -6.63 -5.81
CA VAL A 473 23.14 -5.31 -6.12
C VAL A 473 24.23 -5.38 -7.19
N ALA A 474 24.80 -6.57 -7.44
CA ALA A 474 25.89 -6.74 -8.39
C ALA A 474 25.85 -8.11 -9.06
N ALA A 475 26.56 -8.22 -10.19
CA ALA A 475 26.80 -9.47 -10.90
C ALA A 475 27.38 -10.54 -9.96
N GLY A 476 26.87 -11.77 -10.08
CA GLY A 476 27.32 -12.89 -9.28
C GLY A 476 26.44 -14.12 -9.49
N GLY A 477 27.06 -15.29 -9.37
CA GLY A 477 26.34 -16.56 -9.41
C GLY A 477 25.30 -16.67 -8.29
N GLU A 478 24.33 -17.54 -8.50
CA GLU A 478 23.41 -17.95 -7.43
C GLU A 478 24.19 -18.68 -6.34
N HIS A 479 23.67 -18.63 -5.12
CA HIS A 479 24.27 -19.39 -4.03
C HIS A 479 24.09 -20.89 -4.29
N THR A 480 25.19 -21.60 -4.46
CA THR A 480 25.18 -23.05 -4.56
C THR A 480 25.25 -23.64 -3.16
N PHE A 481 24.17 -24.32 -2.75
CA PHE A 481 24.16 -25.09 -1.51
C PHE A 481 25.14 -26.26 -1.60
N THR A 482 25.85 -26.54 -0.52
CA THR A 482 26.61 -27.79 -0.41
C THR A 482 25.66 -28.99 -0.28
N SER A 483 26.14 -30.20 -0.56
CA SER A 483 25.33 -31.41 -0.37
C SER A 483 24.84 -31.57 1.08
N GLN A 484 25.64 -31.12 2.05
CA GLN A 484 25.26 -31.11 3.47
C GLN A 484 24.16 -30.09 3.75
N ASP A 485 24.25 -28.88 3.17
CA ASP A 485 23.20 -27.87 3.30
C ASP A 485 21.88 -28.36 2.72
N VAL A 486 21.90 -28.92 1.50
CA VAL A 486 20.69 -29.46 0.85
C VAL A 486 20.03 -30.52 1.72
N THR A 487 20.80 -31.48 2.21
CA THR A 487 20.29 -32.56 3.07
C THR A 487 19.67 -31.99 4.35
N ARG A 488 20.39 -31.08 5.03
CA ARG A 488 19.91 -30.46 6.27
C ARG A 488 18.62 -29.68 6.06
N LEU A 489 18.55 -28.85 5.02
CA LEU A 489 17.37 -28.04 4.73
C LEU A 489 16.17 -28.89 4.29
N ALA A 490 16.42 -29.98 3.55
CA ALA A 490 15.38 -30.91 3.14
C ALA A 490 14.78 -31.66 4.34
N ILE A 491 15.62 -32.09 5.29
CA ILE A 491 15.17 -32.66 6.58
C ILE A 491 14.30 -31.65 7.33
N MET A 492 14.77 -30.40 7.48
CA MET A 492 14.02 -29.35 8.17
C MET A 492 12.66 -29.07 7.54
N GLU A 493 12.56 -29.14 6.21
CA GLU A 493 11.29 -28.97 5.49
C GLU A 493 10.36 -30.16 5.69
N HIS A 494 10.88 -31.38 5.60
CA HIS A 494 10.11 -32.59 5.86
C HIS A 494 9.57 -32.63 7.29
N GLU A 495 10.40 -32.29 8.28
CA GLU A 495 9.98 -32.25 9.69
C GLU A 495 8.89 -31.19 9.95
N ARG A 496 8.99 -30.02 9.30
CA ARG A 496 7.96 -28.98 9.35
C ARG A 496 6.65 -29.50 8.76
N TRP A 497 6.70 -30.09 7.58
CA TRP A 497 5.54 -30.66 6.89
C TRP A 497 4.90 -31.79 7.70
N LEU A 498 5.70 -32.73 8.20
CA LEU A 498 5.27 -33.86 9.02
C LEU A 498 4.57 -33.37 10.30
N SER A 499 5.16 -32.40 10.98
CA SER A 499 4.60 -31.81 12.21
C SER A 499 3.28 -31.06 11.95
N ALA A 500 3.09 -30.47 10.77
CA ALA A 500 1.82 -29.86 10.38
C ALA A 500 0.76 -30.95 10.13
N ARG A 501 1.10 -31.97 9.33
CA ARG A 501 0.21 -33.08 8.98
C ARG A 501 -0.26 -33.88 10.19
N LEU A 502 0.64 -34.20 11.12
CA LEU A 502 0.26 -34.91 12.35
C LEU A 502 -0.72 -34.09 13.21
N ARG A 503 -0.57 -32.76 13.28
CA ARG A 503 -1.50 -31.88 14.01
C ARG A 503 -2.87 -31.79 13.37
N GLU A 504 -2.93 -31.89 12.04
CA GLU A 504 -4.18 -31.98 11.28
C GLU A 504 -4.84 -33.36 11.42
N GLY A 505 -4.14 -34.37 11.93
CA GLY A 505 -4.65 -35.72 12.15
C GLY A 505 -4.32 -36.72 11.05
N TRP A 506 -3.41 -36.38 10.13
CA TRP A 506 -2.96 -37.29 9.08
C TRP A 506 -2.25 -38.52 9.65
N ARG A 507 -2.42 -39.65 8.97
CA ARG A 507 -1.83 -40.93 9.36
C ARG A 507 -1.05 -41.55 8.22
N PHE A 508 -0.17 -42.45 8.59
CA PHE A 508 0.59 -43.23 7.63
C PHE A 508 -0.29 -44.24 6.88
N ALA A 509 -0.09 -44.36 5.57
CA ALA A 509 -0.51 -45.47 4.71
C ALA A 509 0.44 -45.57 3.51
N GLU A 510 0.53 -46.72 2.84
CA GLU A 510 1.42 -46.87 1.68
C GLU A 510 0.96 -46.08 0.44
N GLU A 511 -0.33 -45.74 0.37
CA GLU A 511 -0.94 -44.96 -0.71
C GLU A 511 -1.52 -43.64 -0.18
N LEU A 512 -1.58 -42.64 -1.07
CA LEU A 512 -2.17 -41.34 -0.77
C LEU A 512 -3.70 -41.44 -0.80
N ASP A 513 -4.36 -41.03 0.28
CA ASP A 513 -5.81 -40.86 0.36
C ASP A 513 -6.13 -39.57 1.12
N ASP A 514 -6.37 -38.50 0.36
CA ASP A 514 -6.60 -37.16 0.89
C ASP A 514 -7.92 -37.05 1.68
N ASP A 515 -8.92 -37.88 1.37
CA ASP A 515 -10.23 -37.86 2.03
C ASP A 515 -10.16 -38.51 3.41
N ARG A 516 -9.35 -39.57 3.53
CA ARG A 516 -9.08 -40.25 4.81
C ARG A 516 -7.87 -39.70 5.56
N MET A 517 -7.22 -38.67 5.01
CA MET A 517 -6.03 -38.05 5.57
C MET A 517 -4.88 -39.06 5.75
N LEU A 518 -4.63 -39.89 4.74
CA LEU A 518 -3.57 -40.88 4.72
C LEU A 518 -2.48 -40.46 3.72
N HIS A 519 -1.22 -40.52 4.13
CA HIS A 519 -0.11 -40.13 3.25
C HIS A 519 1.15 -40.99 3.51
N PRO A 520 1.85 -41.48 2.46
CA PRO A 520 3.02 -42.35 2.59
C PRO A 520 4.24 -41.67 3.19
N GLY A 521 4.35 -40.36 3.01
CA GLY A 521 5.35 -39.51 3.66
C GLY A 521 5.20 -39.31 5.17
N ILE A 522 4.16 -39.83 5.85
CA ILE A 522 4.02 -39.73 7.33
C ILE A 522 4.99 -40.71 8.02
N ARG A 523 6.29 -40.47 7.87
CA ARG A 523 7.41 -41.24 8.41
C ARG A 523 8.57 -40.32 8.74
N ARG A 524 9.55 -40.82 9.50
CA ARG A 524 10.82 -40.10 9.73
C ARG A 524 11.61 -40.02 8.43
N TRP A 525 12.51 -39.04 8.32
CA TRP A 525 13.32 -38.81 7.13
C TRP A 525 14.10 -40.05 6.65
N ASP A 526 14.70 -40.77 7.60
CA ASP A 526 15.51 -41.96 7.32
C ASP A 526 14.67 -43.12 6.73
N ASP A 527 13.38 -43.15 7.06
CA ASP A 527 12.41 -44.17 6.61
C ASP A 527 11.70 -43.79 5.30
N LEU A 528 11.97 -42.61 4.73
CA LEU A 528 11.36 -42.19 3.47
C LEU A 528 11.94 -42.95 2.26
N PRO A 529 11.13 -43.21 1.22
CA PRO A 529 11.65 -43.64 -0.06
C PRO A 529 12.61 -42.61 -0.68
N ASP A 530 13.64 -43.08 -1.39
CA ASP A 530 14.62 -42.21 -2.06
C ASP A 530 13.99 -41.22 -3.03
N SER A 531 12.89 -41.61 -3.69
CA SER A 531 12.12 -40.74 -4.59
C SER A 531 11.56 -39.52 -3.87
N MET A 532 11.04 -39.67 -2.64
CA MET A 532 10.54 -38.56 -1.84
C MET A 532 11.68 -37.70 -1.26
N ARG A 533 12.78 -38.31 -0.83
CA ARG A 533 13.97 -37.55 -0.39
C ARG A 533 14.55 -36.70 -1.51
N THR A 534 14.55 -37.23 -2.73
CA THR A 534 15.02 -36.53 -3.94
C THR A 534 14.14 -35.32 -4.23
N VAL A 535 12.80 -35.48 -4.23
CA VAL A 535 11.85 -34.37 -4.42
C VAL A 535 12.09 -33.23 -3.41
N ASN A 536 12.24 -33.56 -2.13
CA ASN A 536 12.52 -32.56 -1.09
C ASN A 536 13.86 -31.84 -1.33
N SER A 537 14.89 -32.59 -1.74
CA SER A 537 16.22 -32.05 -2.01
C SER A 537 16.23 -31.15 -3.24
N ASP A 538 15.52 -31.51 -4.31
CA ASP A 538 15.40 -30.72 -5.54
C ASP A 538 14.69 -29.39 -5.27
N ALA A 539 13.62 -29.40 -4.46
CA ALA A 539 12.95 -28.18 -4.04
C ALA A 539 13.89 -27.20 -3.30
N ILE A 540 14.84 -27.72 -2.50
CA ILE A 540 15.87 -26.89 -1.87
C ILE A 540 16.87 -26.35 -2.90
N ARG A 541 17.27 -27.15 -3.90
CA ARG A 541 18.21 -26.71 -4.94
C ARG A 541 17.66 -25.59 -5.82
N GLU A 542 16.35 -25.55 -6.04
CA GLU A 542 15.66 -24.51 -6.83
C GLU A 542 15.45 -23.20 -6.06
N LEU A 543 15.57 -23.21 -4.72
CA LEU A 543 15.32 -22.04 -3.86
C LEU A 543 16.16 -20.79 -4.23
N PRO A 544 17.47 -20.88 -4.56
CA PRO A 544 18.26 -19.70 -4.94
C PRO A 544 17.74 -19.02 -6.21
N GLY A 545 17.37 -19.80 -7.23
CA GLY A 545 16.81 -19.28 -8.49
C GLY A 545 15.43 -18.65 -8.29
N MET A 546 14.58 -19.32 -7.51
CA MET A 546 13.27 -18.78 -7.10
C MET A 546 13.40 -17.40 -6.43
N LEU A 547 14.34 -17.25 -5.50
CA LEU A 547 14.56 -15.98 -4.79
C LEU A 547 15.17 -14.90 -5.70
N ALA A 548 15.99 -15.30 -6.69
CA ALA A 548 16.59 -14.39 -7.66
C ALA A 548 15.53 -13.69 -8.54
N ASP A 549 14.43 -14.36 -8.84
CA ASP A 549 13.30 -13.77 -9.60
C ASP A 549 12.62 -12.60 -8.88
N TYR A 550 12.77 -12.55 -7.56
CA TYR A 550 12.25 -11.51 -6.69
C TYR A 550 13.31 -10.50 -6.26
N GLY A 551 14.49 -10.53 -6.89
CA GLY A 551 15.56 -9.58 -6.61
C GLY A 551 16.41 -9.93 -5.38
N PHE A 552 16.27 -11.16 -4.85
CA PHE A 552 17.00 -11.61 -3.68
C PHE A 552 18.15 -12.56 -4.01
N ARG A 553 19.16 -12.59 -3.15
CA ARG A 553 20.23 -13.59 -3.13
C ARG A 553 20.44 -14.12 -1.73
N ILE A 554 20.90 -15.35 -1.67
CA ILE A 554 21.38 -15.96 -0.44
C ILE A 554 22.86 -15.61 -0.27
N VAL A 555 23.25 -15.21 0.94
CA VAL A 555 24.63 -14.85 1.29
C VAL A 555 25.03 -15.61 2.55
N ARG A 556 26.19 -16.28 2.52
CA ARG A 556 26.76 -16.94 3.70
C ARG A 556 27.47 -15.89 4.57
N MET A 557 27.20 -15.90 5.88
CA MET A 557 27.70 -14.86 6.80
C MET A 557 29.15 -15.06 7.22
N ARG A 558 29.69 -16.27 7.08
CA ARG A 558 31.09 -16.59 7.36
C ARG A 558 31.66 -17.34 6.17
N GLU A 559 32.73 -16.82 5.58
CA GLU A 559 33.57 -17.66 4.72
C GLU A 559 34.21 -18.71 5.62
N GLY A 560 34.10 -19.98 5.24
CA GLY A 560 34.68 -21.07 6.01
C GLY A 560 36.17 -20.82 6.18
N SER A 561 36.63 -20.82 7.44
CA SER A 561 38.06 -20.80 7.80
C SER A 561 38.81 -22.00 7.22
#